data_AF-A0A534B1A7-F1
#
_entry.id   AF-A0A534B1A7-F1
#
_cell.length_a   1.000
_cell.length_b   1.000
_cell.length_c   1.000
_cell.angle_alpha   90.00
_cell.angle_beta   90.00
_cell.angle_gamma   90.00
#
_symmetry.space_group_name_H-M   'P 1'
#
loop_
_entity.id
_entity.type
_entity.pdbx_description
1 polymer ?
#
loop_
_entity_poly.entity_id
_entity_poly.type
_entity_poly.pdbx_seq_one_letter_code
_entity_poly.pdbx_strand_id
1 'polypeptide(L)'
;MTRLAHLQSDFQSFLLRAAASLEAHVVGTERVGVATRLSIYAEAYRLRLIEALQSNYPVLAKLLGEADFERLGTEYVRTHDSAFFSIRYYGDRLAEFLARDPEYTSAPILAELARWEWAMTEVFDAADAAPIDCDALARVAPDAWAQLRFGWHPAVRRL
;
A
#
# COMPACT_ATOMS: atom_id res chain seq x y z
N MET A 1 -3.93 -22.41 20.01
CA MET A 1 -3.37 -21.08 19.74
C MET A 1 -2.66 -20.59 21.00
N THR A 2 -1.56 -19.84 20.88
CA THR A 2 -0.76 -19.36 22.02
C THR A 2 -1.35 -18.07 22.60
N ARG A 3 -1.02 -17.74 23.86
CA ARG A 3 -1.44 -16.48 24.52
C ARG A 3 -1.02 -15.24 23.72
N LEU A 4 0.15 -15.28 23.07
CA LEU A 4 0.64 -14.19 22.22
C LEU A 4 -0.25 -13.99 20.98
N ALA A 5 -0.68 -15.08 20.34
CA ALA A 5 -1.52 -15.01 19.15
C ALA A 5 -2.89 -14.36 19.45
N HIS A 6 -3.47 -14.64 20.63
CA HIS A 6 -4.71 -13.98 21.05
C HIS A 6 -4.51 -12.48 21.27
N LEU A 7 -3.44 -12.08 21.97
CA LEU A 7 -3.13 -10.66 22.20
C LEU A 7 -2.91 -9.90 20.88
N GLN A 8 -2.22 -10.50 19.91
CA GLN A 8 -2.03 -9.90 18.59
C GLN A 8 -3.36 -9.74 17.83
N SER A 9 -4.22 -10.75 17.89
CA SER A 9 -5.55 -10.72 17.28
C SER A 9 -6.46 -9.64 17.92
N ASP A 10 -6.44 -9.54 19.25
CA ASP A 10 -7.20 -8.52 19.98
C ASP A 10 -6.69 -7.12 19.66
N PHE A 11 -5.36 -6.95 19.60
CA PHE A 11 -4.75 -5.68 19.23
C PHE A 11 -5.11 -5.25 17.81
N GLN A 12 -5.00 -6.17 16.85
CA GLN A 12 -5.39 -5.90 15.46
C GLN A 12 -6.88 -5.56 15.35
N SER A 13 -7.74 -6.29 16.05
CA SER A 13 -9.18 -6.03 16.07
C SER A 13 -9.51 -4.67 16.69
N PHE A 14 -8.79 -4.26 17.74
CA PHE A 14 -8.90 -2.92 18.31
C PHE A 14 -8.51 -1.84 17.27
N LEU A 15 -7.38 -1.98 16.58
CA LEU A 15 -6.95 -0.99 15.59
C LEU A 15 -7.92 -0.87 14.41
N LEU A 16 -8.33 -2.01 13.86
CA LEU A 16 -9.12 -2.05 12.63
C LEU A 16 -10.61 -1.80 12.85
N ARG A 17 -11.15 -2.15 14.03
CA ARG A 17 -12.60 -2.17 14.31
C ARG A 17 -12.99 -1.51 15.63
N ALA A 18 -12.05 -0.91 16.36
CA ALA A 18 -12.29 -0.28 17.66
C ALA A 18 -12.91 -1.22 18.73
N ALA A 19 -12.56 -2.53 18.69
CA ALA A 19 -13.04 -3.51 19.67
C ALA A 19 -12.49 -3.26 21.08
N ALA A 20 -13.35 -3.36 22.11
CA ALA A 20 -13.06 -2.91 23.48
C ALA A 20 -12.17 -3.84 24.34
N SER A 21 -11.67 -4.96 23.81
CA SER A 21 -11.07 -6.02 24.65
C SER A 21 -9.61 -5.80 25.10
N LEU A 22 -8.97 -4.70 24.68
CA LEU A 22 -7.51 -4.57 24.81
C LEU A 22 -7.05 -3.87 26.11
N GLU A 23 -7.91 -3.15 26.81
CA GLU A 23 -7.52 -2.31 27.96
C GLU A 23 -6.82 -3.09 29.07
N ALA A 24 -7.27 -4.32 29.34
CA ALA A 24 -6.69 -5.21 30.36
C ALA A 24 -5.23 -5.63 30.07
N HIS A 25 -4.75 -5.41 28.85
CA HIS A 25 -3.40 -5.78 28.40
C HIS A 25 -2.45 -4.59 28.30
N VAL A 26 -2.92 -3.37 28.56
CA VAL A 26 -2.12 -2.15 28.47
C VAL A 26 -1.92 -1.54 29.84
N VAL A 27 -0.67 -1.24 30.17
CA VAL A 27 -0.32 -0.58 31.43
C VAL A 27 -0.60 0.92 31.30
N GLY A 28 -1.34 1.52 32.23
CA GLY A 28 -1.51 2.97 32.31
C GLY A 28 -0.36 3.65 33.05
N THR A 29 -0.32 4.98 33.04
CA THR A 29 0.52 5.77 33.97
C THR A 29 -0.35 6.78 34.70
N GLU A 30 0.14 7.38 35.78
CA GLU A 30 -0.57 8.46 36.49
C GLU A 30 -0.87 9.66 35.59
N ARG A 31 -0.05 9.91 34.57
CA ARG A 31 -0.19 11.05 33.65
C ARG A 31 -1.09 10.76 32.45
N VAL A 32 -1.13 9.50 32.00
CA VAL A 32 -1.87 9.09 30.80
C VAL A 32 -2.49 7.72 31.03
N GLY A 33 -3.82 7.70 31.11
CA GLY A 33 -4.62 6.49 31.28
C GLY A 33 -4.58 5.57 30.06
N VAL A 34 -4.98 4.32 30.25
CA VAL A 34 -4.94 3.26 29.22
C VAL A 34 -5.72 3.67 27.97
N ALA A 35 -6.97 4.14 28.13
CA ALA A 35 -7.81 4.54 27.01
C ALA A 35 -7.16 5.64 26.14
N THR A 36 -6.53 6.64 26.76
CA THR A 36 -5.82 7.70 26.03
C THR A 36 -4.63 7.15 25.26
N ARG A 37 -3.84 6.25 25.86
CA ARG A 37 -2.69 5.62 25.17
C ARG A 37 -3.14 4.82 23.95
N LEU A 38 -4.22 4.05 24.10
CA LEU A 38 -4.81 3.26 23.03
C LEU A 38 -5.35 4.15 21.90
N SER A 39 -6.05 5.23 22.24
CA SER A 39 -6.55 6.22 21.29
C SER A 39 -5.41 6.88 20.49
N ILE A 40 -4.35 7.34 21.17
CA ILE A 40 -3.17 7.93 20.51
C ILE A 40 -2.56 6.95 19.50
N TYR A 41 -2.42 5.68 19.87
CA TYR A 41 -1.85 4.69 18.95
C TYR A 41 -2.79 4.43 17.76
N ALA A 42 -4.08 4.23 18.00
CA ALA A 42 -5.05 3.95 16.95
C ALA A 42 -5.15 5.11 15.95
N GLU A 43 -5.09 6.34 16.44
CA GLU A 43 -5.08 7.54 15.60
C GLU A 43 -3.79 7.65 14.81
N ALA A 44 -2.63 7.53 15.47
CA ALA A 44 -1.35 7.62 14.81
C ALA A 44 -1.08 6.47 13.83
N TYR A 45 -1.79 5.33 13.95
CA TYR A 45 -1.79 4.27 12.95
C TYR A 45 -2.52 4.72 11.67
N ARG A 46 -3.71 5.31 11.79
CA ARG A 46 -4.47 5.80 10.63
C ARG A 46 -3.75 6.94 9.92
N LEU A 47 -3.23 7.91 10.66
CA LEU A 47 -2.47 9.02 10.10
C LEU A 47 -1.25 8.53 9.30
N ARG A 48 -0.50 7.55 9.81
CA ARG A 48 0.62 6.95 9.07
C ARG A 48 0.22 6.27 7.77
N LEU A 49 -0.96 5.67 7.73
CA LEU A 49 -1.48 5.08 6.48
C LEU A 49 -1.81 6.17 5.46
N ILE A 50 -2.38 7.30 5.88
CA ILE A 50 -2.64 8.45 5.00
C ILE A 50 -1.31 9.07 4.51
N GLU A 51 -0.33 9.24 5.41
CA GLU A 51 1.03 9.69 5.04
C GLU A 51 1.68 8.76 4.01
N ALA A 52 1.50 7.45 4.15
CA ALA A 52 2.00 6.47 3.18
C ALA A 52 1.33 6.62 1.81
N LEU A 53 0.01 6.86 1.76
CA LEU A 53 -0.66 7.19 0.51
C LEU A 53 -0.07 8.46 -0.12
N GLN A 54 0.15 9.51 0.66
CA GLN A 54 0.71 10.76 0.14
C GLN A 54 2.13 10.56 -0.43
N SER A 55 2.94 9.72 0.23
CA SER A 55 4.28 9.37 -0.24
C SER A 55 4.25 8.53 -1.53
N ASN A 56 3.27 7.64 -1.68
CA ASN A 56 3.12 6.77 -2.84
C ASN A 56 2.45 7.46 -4.04
N TYR A 57 1.68 8.52 -3.79
CA TYR A 57 0.89 9.26 -4.79
C TYR A 57 1.10 10.78 -4.74
N PRO A 58 2.35 11.27 -4.83
CA PRO A 58 2.66 12.69 -4.64
C PRO A 58 2.02 13.62 -5.68
N VAL A 59 1.91 13.19 -6.94
CA VAL A 59 1.29 13.99 -8.00
C VAL A 59 -0.22 13.99 -7.86
N LEU A 60 -0.85 12.86 -7.53
CA LEU A 60 -2.28 12.80 -7.21
C LEU A 60 -2.62 13.70 -6.01
N ALA A 61 -1.83 13.66 -4.95
CA ALA A 61 -2.01 14.53 -3.78
C ALA A 61 -1.91 16.01 -4.14
N LYS A 62 -0.95 16.37 -5.01
CA LYS A 62 -0.84 17.74 -5.52
C LYS A 62 -2.02 18.14 -6.40
N LEU A 63 -2.53 17.22 -7.23
CA LEU A 63 -3.65 17.46 -8.13
C LEU A 63 -4.96 17.70 -7.39
N LEU A 64 -5.22 16.89 -6.34
CA LEU A 64 -6.40 17.03 -5.49
C LEU A 64 -6.29 18.21 -4.52
N GLY A 65 -5.08 18.49 -4.04
CA GLY A 65 -4.86 19.40 -2.92
C GLY A 65 -5.00 18.71 -1.56
N GLU A 66 -4.48 19.36 -0.52
CA GLU A 66 -4.30 18.77 0.81
C GLU A 66 -5.61 18.25 1.43
N ALA A 67 -6.64 19.11 1.50
CA ALA A 67 -7.91 18.76 2.14
C ALA A 67 -8.65 17.62 1.44
N ASP A 68 -8.68 17.62 0.10
CA ASP A 68 -9.35 16.57 -0.66
C ASP A 68 -8.56 15.26 -0.65
N PHE A 69 -7.22 15.32 -0.63
CA PHE A 69 -6.39 14.13 -0.48
C PHE A 69 -6.51 13.52 0.92
N GLU A 70 -6.57 14.34 1.97
CA GLU A 70 -6.80 13.86 3.35
C GLU A 70 -8.17 13.17 3.48
N ARG A 71 -9.21 13.73 2.85
CA ARG A 71 -10.54 13.15 2.79
C ARG A 71 -10.55 11.81 2.03
N LEU A 72 -9.91 11.76 0.87
CA LEU A 72 -9.69 10.52 0.11
C LEU A 72 -8.97 9.47 0.96
N GLY A 73 -7.87 9.85 1.61
CA GLY A 73 -7.07 8.96 2.45
C GLY A 73 -7.84 8.41 3.64
N THR A 74 -8.63 9.26 4.30
CA THR A 74 -9.50 8.85 5.42
C THR A 74 -10.52 7.80 4.98
N GLU A 75 -11.19 8.02 3.84
CA GLU A 75 -12.18 7.08 3.31
C GLU A 75 -11.55 5.76 2.83
N TYR A 76 -10.39 5.85 2.17
CA TYR A 76 -9.64 4.68 1.76
C TYR A 76 -9.21 3.83 2.96
N VAL A 77 -8.62 4.44 4.00
CA VAL A 77 -8.20 3.77 5.25
C VAL A 77 -9.36 3.10 5.97
N ARG A 78 -10.55 3.70 5.93
CA ARG A 78 -11.76 3.14 6.54
C ARG A 78 -12.21 1.84 5.87
N THR A 79 -11.94 1.69 4.58
CA THR A 79 -12.47 0.59 3.75
C THR A 79 -11.40 -0.42 3.31
N HIS A 80 -10.11 -0.07 3.45
CA HIS A 80 -8.98 -0.87 2.99
C HIS A 80 -7.96 -1.09 4.11
N ASP A 81 -8.12 -2.18 4.86
CA ASP A 81 -7.10 -2.59 5.83
C ASP A 81 -5.76 -2.89 5.12
N SER A 82 -4.63 -2.57 5.77
CA SER A 82 -3.31 -2.98 5.28
C SER A 82 -3.17 -4.51 5.35
N ALA A 83 -2.92 -5.14 4.21
CA ALA A 83 -2.70 -6.58 4.10
C ALA A 83 -1.21 -6.98 4.23
N PHE A 84 -0.31 -6.01 4.31
CA PHE A 84 1.13 -6.22 4.27
C PHE A 84 1.83 -5.77 5.55
N PHE A 85 2.89 -6.48 5.93
CA PHE A 85 3.75 -6.08 7.04
C PHE A 85 4.55 -4.80 6.75
N SER A 86 4.83 -4.54 5.47
CA SER A 86 5.50 -3.33 5.02
C SER A 86 4.48 -2.30 4.56
N ILE A 87 4.53 -1.11 5.17
CA ILE A 87 3.66 0.01 4.83
C ILE A 87 3.90 0.54 3.41
N ARG A 88 5.04 0.21 2.77
CA ARG A 88 5.32 0.62 1.39
C ARG A 88 4.23 0.16 0.43
N TYR A 89 3.65 -1.01 0.69
CA TYR A 89 2.64 -1.62 -0.17
C TYR A 89 1.23 -1.09 0.11
N TYR A 90 1.09 -0.12 1.03
CA TYR A 90 -0.21 0.44 1.33
C TYR A 90 -0.65 1.42 0.24
N GLY A 91 -1.88 1.23 -0.24
CA GLY A 91 -2.43 1.99 -1.36
C GLY A 91 -2.49 1.21 -2.67
N ASP A 92 -2.00 -0.02 -2.74
CA ASP A 92 -2.02 -0.90 -3.92
C ASP A 92 -3.36 -0.96 -4.66
N ARG A 93 -4.48 -0.77 -3.94
CA ARG A 93 -5.84 -0.76 -4.49
C ARG A 93 -6.44 0.63 -4.74
N LEU A 94 -5.70 1.71 -4.55
CA LEU A 94 -6.21 3.08 -4.65
C LEU A 94 -6.73 3.42 -6.05
N ALA A 95 -6.03 2.97 -7.10
CA ALA A 95 -6.48 3.17 -8.48
C ALA A 95 -7.83 2.50 -8.76
N GLU A 96 -8.07 1.30 -8.21
CA GLU A 96 -9.34 0.60 -8.34
C GLU A 96 -10.45 1.28 -7.52
N PHE A 97 -10.11 1.78 -6.34
CA PHE A 97 -11.00 2.56 -5.50
C PHE A 97 -11.49 3.81 -6.25
N LEU A 98 -10.57 4.63 -6.78
CA LEU A 98 -10.90 5.84 -7.54
C LEU A 98 -11.72 5.55 -8.80
N ALA A 99 -11.48 4.40 -9.46
CA ALA A 99 -12.22 4.01 -10.65
C ALA A 99 -13.67 3.56 -10.36
N ARG A 100 -14.01 3.25 -9.11
CA ARG A 100 -15.31 2.69 -8.71
C ARG A 100 -16.14 3.62 -7.83
N ASP A 101 -15.48 4.49 -7.09
CA ASP A 101 -16.15 5.41 -6.19
C ASP A 101 -16.89 6.51 -6.99
N PRO A 102 -18.21 6.68 -6.80
CA PRO A 102 -19.01 7.67 -7.53
C PRO A 102 -18.46 9.10 -7.45
N GLU A 103 -17.77 9.46 -6.37
CA GLU A 103 -17.18 10.78 -6.21
C GLU A 103 -16.08 11.05 -7.26
N TYR A 104 -15.27 10.03 -7.58
CA TYR A 104 -14.09 10.19 -8.44
C TYR A 104 -14.31 9.70 -9.88
N THR A 105 -15.34 8.90 -10.15
CA THR A 105 -15.61 8.35 -11.50
C THR A 105 -15.82 9.40 -12.60
N SER A 106 -16.25 10.61 -12.24
CA SER A 106 -16.38 11.74 -13.16
C SER A 106 -15.04 12.31 -13.65
N ALA A 107 -13.93 11.97 -12.98
CA ALA A 107 -12.57 12.36 -13.32
C ALA A 107 -11.64 11.13 -13.46
N PRO A 108 -11.75 10.36 -14.57
CA PRO A 108 -10.97 9.12 -14.77
C PRO A 108 -9.46 9.29 -14.65
N ILE A 109 -8.95 10.50 -14.95
CA ILE A 109 -7.54 10.85 -14.83
C ILE A 109 -6.97 10.61 -13.42
N LEU A 110 -7.79 10.69 -12.36
CA LEU A 110 -7.35 10.42 -10.98
C LEU A 110 -6.94 8.95 -10.82
N ALA A 111 -7.76 8.03 -11.33
CA ALA A 111 -7.49 6.60 -11.28
C ALA A 111 -6.33 6.19 -12.21
N GLU A 112 -6.23 6.82 -13.39
CA GLU A 112 -5.12 6.59 -14.32
C GLU A 112 -3.79 7.09 -13.74
N LEU A 113 -3.79 8.26 -13.13
CA LEU A 113 -2.62 8.82 -12.45
C LEU A 113 -2.19 7.94 -11.28
N ALA A 114 -3.13 7.50 -10.43
CA ALA A 114 -2.82 6.57 -9.35
C ALA A 114 -2.19 5.26 -9.87
N ARG A 115 -2.72 4.69 -10.96
CA ARG A 115 -2.14 3.48 -11.56
C ARG A 115 -0.72 3.72 -12.05
N TRP A 116 -0.48 4.87 -12.67
CA TRP A 116 0.83 5.26 -13.17
C TRP A 116 1.85 5.46 -12.04
N GLU A 117 1.50 6.23 -11.00
CA GLU A 117 2.37 6.46 -9.85
C GLU A 117 2.68 5.16 -9.11
N TRP A 118 1.69 4.28 -8.95
CA TRP A 118 1.92 2.95 -8.36
C TRP A 118 2.91 2.12 -9.19
N ALA A 119 2.72 2.07 -10.51
CA ALA A 119 3.62 1.35 -11.39
C ALA A 119 5.06 1.90 -11.32
N MET A 120 5.24 3.22 -11.18
CA MET A 120 6.58 3.80 -10.98
C MET A 120 7.24 3.29 -9.70
N THR A 121 6.49 3.24 -8.59
CA THR A 121 7.00 2.67 -7.33
C THR A 121 7.38 1.21 -7.51
N GLU A 122 6.56 0.42 -8.20
CA GLU A 122 6.87 -0.99 -8.46
C GLU A 122 8.06 -1.21 -9.40
N VAL A 123 8.28 -0.30 -10.36
CA VAL A 123 9.44 -0.31 -11.27
C VAL A 123 10.71 0.01 -10.48
N PHE A 124 10.66 1.04 -9.63
CA PHE A 124 11.77 1.45 -8.77
C PHE A 124 12.18 0.34 -7.80
N ASP A 125 11.20 -0.36 -7.25
CA ASP A 125 11.38 -1.42 -6.26
C ASP A 125 11.62 -2.81 -6.87
N ALA A 126 11.64 -2.92 -8.20
CA ALA A 126 11.85 -4.19 -8.87
C ALA A 126 13.25 -4.73 -8.62
N ALA A 127 13.39 -6.07 -8.59
CA ALA A 127 14.71 -6.68 -8.46
C ALA A 127 15.59 -6.32 -9.66
N ASP A 128 16.86 -6.00 -9.38
CA ASP A 128 17.87 -5.82 -10.41
C ASP A 128 17.98 -7.10 -11.25
N ALA A 129 17.97 -6.95 -12.57
CA ALA A 129 18.27 -8.02 -13.50
C ALA A 129 19.10 -7.50 -14.67
N ALA A 130 20.07 -8.28 -15.11
CA ALA A 130 20.80 -7.97 -16.33
C ALA A 130 19.91 -8.30 -17.54
N PRO A 131 19.58 -7.33 -18.41
CA PRO A 131 18.89 -7.65 -19.66
C PRO A 131 19.80 -8.47 -20.57
N ILE A 132 19.19 -9.33 -21.40
CA ILE A 132 19.94 -10.02 -22.47
C ILE A 132 20.46 -8.98 -23.47
N ASP A 133 21.71 -9.12 -23.87
CA ASP A 133 22.32 -8.29 -24.91
C ASP A 133 22.32 -9.02 -26.28
N CYS A 134 22.59 -8.25 -27.34
CA CYS A 134 22.62 -8.79 -28.69
C CYS A 134 23.71 -9.87 -28.87
N ASP A 135 24.83 -9.77 -28.15
CA ASP A 135 25.94 -10.72 -28.25
C ASP A 135 25.58 -12.07 -27.64
N ALA A 136 24.88 -12.07 -26.50
CA ALA A 136 24.34 -13.27 -25.87
C ALA A 136 23.33 -13.95 -26.79
N LEU A 137 22.48 -13.18 -27.47
CA LEU A 137 21.53 -13.72 -28.43
C LEU A 137 22.22 -14.29 -29.68
N ALA A 138 23.24 -13.59 -30.20
CA ALA A 138 24.01 -14.03 -31.37
C ALA A 138 24.79 -15.34 -31.15
N ARG A 139 25.11 -15.66 -29.89
CA ARG A 139 25.76 -16.93 -29.51
C ARG A 139 24.81 -18.13 -29.48
N VAL A 140 23.50 -17.93 -29.59
CA VAL A 140 22.53 -19.04 -29.61
C VAL A 140 22.53 -19.71 -30.99
N ALA A 141 22.80 -21.01 -31.02
CA ALA A 141 22.81 -21.79 -32.26
C ALA A 141 21.42 -21.76 -32.96
N PRO A 142 21.37 -21.67 -34.31
CA PRO A 142 20.12 -21.62 -35.06
C PRO A 142 19.12 -22.73 -34.73
N ASP A 143 19.60 -23.96 -34.52
CA ASP A 143 18.75 -25.11 -34.18
C ASP A 143 18.06 -24.98 -32.81
N ALA A 144 18.57 -24.12 -31.92
CA ALA A 144 17.99 -23.85 -30.62
C ALA A 144 16.96 -22.69 -30.63
N TRP A 145 16.86 -21.93 -31.72
CA TRP A 145 16.01 -20.73 -31.77
C TRP A 145 14.53 -21.02 -31.51
N ALA A 146 14.03 -22.15 -32.03
CA ALA A 146 12.63 -22.55 -31.85
C ALA A 146 12.24 -22.83 -30.38
N GLN A 147 13.23 -23.03 -29.50
CA GLN A 147 13.03 -23.33 -28.09
C GLN A 147 13.23 -22.14 -27.16
N LEU A 148 13.67 -20.98 -27.68
CA LEU A 148 13.92 -19.79 -26.88
C LEU A 148 12.64 -19.28 -26.20
N ARG A 149 12.76 -18.90 -24.93
CA ARG A 149 11.72 -18.24 -24.16
C ARG A 149 12.28 -16.98 -23.53
N PHE A 150 11.58 -15.86 -23.73
CA PHE A 150 11.93 -14.60 -23.12
C PHE A 150 11.05 -14.36 -21.89
N GLY A 151 11.69 -13.94 -20.80
CA GLY A 151 11.02 -13.35 -19.65
C GLY A 151 11.07 -11.83 -19.75
N TRP A 152 10.10 -11.17 -19.12
CA TRP A 152 10.16 -9.72 -18.94
C TRP A 152 11.19 -9.38 -17.87
N HIS A 153 11.87 -8.24 -18.05
CA HIS A 153 12.66 -7.66 -16.97
C HIS A 153 11.74 -7.42 -15.74
N PRO A 154 12.18 -7.68 -14.49
CA PRO A 154 11.35 -7.53 -13.30
C PRO A 154 10.71 -6.15 -13.13
N ALA A 155 11.29 -5.12 -13.74
CA ALA A 155 10.81 -3.75 -13.74
C ALA A 155 9.79 -3.42 -14.86
N VAL A 156 9.39 -4.38 -15.70
CA VAL A 156 8.34 -4.14 -16.71
C VAL A 156 6.97 -4.10 -16.02
N ARG A 157 6.21 -3.03 -16.26
CA ARG A 157 4.82 -2.88 -15.82
C ARG A 157 3.93 -2.53 -17.00
N ARG A 158 2.68 -3.02 -16.97
CA ARG A 158 1.62 -2.66 -17.92
C ARG A 158 0.68 -1.68 -17.25
N LEU A 159 0.34 -0.60 -17.96
CA LEU A 159 -0.62 0.41 -17.53
C LEU A 159 -2.01 0.18 -18.12
#